data_AF-A0A2V5LDP1-F1
#
_entry.id   AF-A0A2V5LDP1-F1
#
_cell.length_a   1.000
_cell.length_b   1.000
_cell.length_c   1.000
_cell.angle_alpha   90.00
_cell.angle_beta   90.00
_cell.angle_gamma   90.00
#
_symmetry.space_group_name_H-M   'P 1'
#
loop_
_entity.id
_entity.type
_entity.pdbx_description
1 polymer ?
#
loop_
_entity_poly.entity_id
_entity_poly.type
_entity_poly.pdbx_seq_one_letter_code
_entity_poly.pdbx_strand_id
1 'polypeptide(L)'
;QNDQLRKQLSIAKESLKALTSSLAESNAAAEELRRKYSDLELRMEALGLASANKDRTKLEQRLLAAVSDLQLAQKERDQYRDQMLRLNEAVLCYLKTAQAGDAKARMDIEAQLRSTNTLITKSTSEPELPESSLMDGSVISVKEEWSFVVGNLGEKQGVKIGMPMRVMRDDRKIATLRVVDVRQKICGAVIQEMDSEKEKIKVGDRLQVDAHSDVSLR
;
A
#
# COMPACT_ATOMS: atom_id res chain seq x y z
N GLN A 1 -21.30 -74.56 -37.06
CA GLN A 1 -21.65 -73.21 -37.53
C GLN A 1 -22.55 -72.45 -36.53
N ASN A 2 -23.63 -73.04 -36.01
CA ASN A 2 -24.51 -72.37 -35.02
C ASN A 2 -23.81 -71.96 -33.69
N ASP A 3 -22.90 -72.77 -33.15
CA ASP A 3 -22.26 -72.45 -31.86
C ASP A 3 -21.25 -71.29 -31.95
N GLN A 4 -20.58 -71.12 -33.09
CA GLN A 4 -19.68 -69.98 -33.32
C GLN A 4 -20.48 -68.68 -33.42
N LEU A 5 -21.63 -68.69 -34.09
CA LEU A 5 -22.53 -67.54 -34.17
C LEU A 5 -23.10 -67.15 -32.80
N ARG A 6 -23.46 -68.13 -31.96
CA ARG A 6 -23.92 -67.88 -30.59
C ARG A 6 -22.83 -67.25 -29.72
N LYS A 7 -21.57 -67.71 -29.84
CA LYS A 7 -20.43 -67.11 -29.15
C LYS A 7 -20.13 -65.69 -29.63
N GLN A 8 -20.23 -65.42 -30.94
CA GLN A 8 -20.06 -64.06 -31.45
C GLN A 8 -21.18 -63.12 -30.99
N LEU A 9 -22.42 -63.60 -30.94
CA LEU A 9 -23.56 -62.83 -30.42
C LEU A 9 -23.43 -62.56 -28.91
N SER A 10 -22.89 -63.48 -28.12
CA SER A 10 -22.66 -63.22 -26.69
C SER A 10 -21.55 -62.19 -26.48
N ILE A 11 -20.43 -62.31 -27.21
CA ILE A 11 -19.33 -61.34 -27.14
C ILE A 11 -19.79 -59.94 -27.59
N ALA A 12 -20.59 -59.87 -28.67
CA ALA A 12 -21.14 -58.59 -29.15
C ALA A 12 -22.14 -57.97 -28.16
N LYS A 13 -22.94 -58.78 -27.47
CA LYS A 13 -23.84 -58.29 -26.41
C LYS A 13 -23.06 -57.80 -25.18
N GLU A 14 -22.00 -58.49 -24.81
CA GLU A 14 -21.12 -58.07 -23.71
C GLU A 14 -20.37 -56.78 -24.05
N SER A 15 -19.86 -56.63 -25.28
CA SER A 15 -19.22 -55.39 -25.72
C SER A 15 -20.19 -54.22 -25.78
N LEU A 16 -21.42 -54.43 -26.26
CA LEU A 16 -22.47 -53.41 -26.21
C LEU A 16 -22.82 -53.02 -24.77
N LYS A 17 -22.91 -53.99 -23.85
CA LYS A 17 -23.17 -53.72 -22.43
C LYS A 17 -22.01 -52.94 -21.78
N ALA A 18 -20.77 -53.27 -22.10
CA ALA A 18 -19.59 -52.57 -21.60
C ALA A 18 -19.47 -51.14 -22.17
N LEU A 19 -19.77 -50.96 -23.47
CA LEU A 19 -19.78 -49.64 -24.10
C LEU A 19 -20.90 -48.76 -23.55
N THR A 20 -22.08 -49.32 -23.32
CA THR A 20 -23.21 -48.56 -22.74
C THR A 20 -22.96 -48.20 -21.27
N SER A 21 -22.36 -49.09 -20.46
CA SER A 21 -21.98 -48.75 -19.08
C SER A 21 -20.89 -47.67 -19.06
N SER A 22 -19.87 -47.79 -19.92
CA SER A 22 -18.79 -46.79 -20.02
C SER A 22 -19.31 -45.43 -20.50
N LEU A 23 -20.26 -45.40 -21.45
CA LEU A 23 -20.91 -44.15 -21.88
C LEU A 23 -21.77 -43.54 -20.77
N ALA A 24 -22.48 -44.35 -19.99
CA ALA A 24 -23.27 -43.86 -18.85
C ALA A 24 -22.37 -43.27 -17.75
N GLU A 25 -21.26 -43.94 -17.43
CA GLU A 25 -20.26 -43.45 -16.47
C GLU A 25 -19.60 -42.15 -16.95
N SER A 26 -19.22 -42.07 -18.22
CA SER A 26 -18.63 -40.86 -18.83
C SER A 26 -19.62 -39.69 -18.83
N ASN A 27 -20.89 -39.94 -19.18
CA ASN A 27 -21.92 -38.92 -19.15
C ASN A 27 -22.21 -38.43 -17.71
N ALA A 28 -22.26 -39.34 -16.74
CA ALA A 28 -22.43 -38.97 -15.33
C ALA A 28 -21.26 -38.09 -14.83
N ALA A 29 -20.02 -38.46 -15.15
CA ALA A 29 -18.85 -37.66 -14.82
C ALA A 29 -18.87 -36.28 -15.51
N ALA A 30 -19.31 -36.21 -16.77
CA ALA A 30 -19.44 -34.94 -17.49
C ALA A 30 -20.51 -34.03 -16.87
N GLU A 31 -21.64 -34.58 -16.41
CA GLU A 31 -22.66 -33.83 -15.69
C GLU A 31 -22.17 -33.32 -14.33
N GLU A 32 -21.45 -34.14 -13.57
CA GLU A 32 -20.85 -33.70 -12.31
C GLU A 32 -19.84 -32.57 -12.51
N LEU A 33 -19.00 -32.67 -13.54
CA LEU A 33 -18.06 -31.60 -13.89
C LEU A 33 -18.83 -30.33 -14.25
N ARG A 34 -19.87 -30.40 -15.09
CA ARG A 34 -20.71 -29.24 -15.42
C ARG A 34 -21.31 -28.59 -14.18
N ARG A 35 -21.83 -29.38 -13.24
CA ARG A 35 -22.38 -28.86 -11.97
C ARG A 35 -21.31 -28.15 -11.13
N LYS A 36 -20.11 -28.72 -11.05
CA LYS A 36 -18.97 -28.10 -10.34
C LYS A 36 -18.52 -26.81 -11.02
N TYR A 37 -18.50 -26.76 -12.35
CA TYR A 37 -18.20 -25.54 -13.10
C TYR A 37 -19.25 -24.45 -12.87
N SER A 38 -20.55 -24.78 -12.92
CA SER A 38 -21.60 -23.80 -12.64
C SER A 38 -21.56 -23.30 -11.20
N ASP A 39 -21.27 -24.17 -10.22
CA ASP A 39 -21.11 -23.73 -8.82
C ASP A 39 -19.87 -22.83 -8.65
N LEU A 40 -18.77 -23.15 -9.34
CA LEU A 40 -17.57 -22.31 -9.31
C LEU A 40 -17.80 -20.96 -10.00
N GLU A 41 -18.55 -20.92 -11.10
CA GLU A 41 -18.96 -19.69 -11.79
C GLU A 41 -19.85 -18.82 -10.88
N LEU A 42 -20.88 -19.40 -10.24
CA LEU A 42 -21.72 -18.71 -9.27
C LEU A 42 -20.92 -18.19 -8.07
N ARG A 43 -19.94 -18.96 -7.57
CA ARG A 43 -19.02 -18.50 -6.52
C ARG A 43 -18.15 -17.34 -6.99
N MET A 44 -17.65 -17.38 -8.22
CA MET A 44 -16.85 -16.28 -8.81
C MET A 44 -17.67 -15.01 -9.02
N GLU A 45 -18.95 -15.15 -9.40
CA GLU A 45 -19.91 -14.05 -9.49
C GLU A 45 -20.26 -13.49 -8.11
N ALA A 46 -20.52 -14.35 -7.12
CA ALA A 46 -20.80 -13.95 -5.74
C ALA A 46 -19.60 -13.25 -5.07
N LEU A 47 -18.37 -13.64 -5.44
CA LEU A 47 -17.14 -12.97 -5.03
C LEU A 47 -16.93 -11.60 -5.71
N GLY A 48 -17.79 -11.20 -6.65
CA GLY A 48 -17.79 -9.88 -7.27
C GLY A 48 -16.58 -9.60 -8.18
N LEU A 49 -15.77 -10.61 -8.47
CA LEU A 49 -14.54 -10.47 -9.27
C LEU A 49 -14.83 -10.08 -10.72
N ALA A 50 -15.99 -10.45 -11.26
CA ALA A 50 -16.44 -10.02 -12.58
C ALA A 50 -16.71 -8.50 -12.66
N SER A 51 -17.20 -7.89 -11.57
CA SER A 51 -17.37 -6.43 -11.47
C SER A 51 -16.02 -5.74 -11.29
N ALA A 52 -15.14 -6.32 -10.45
CA ALA A 52 -13.80 -5.79 -10.24
C ALA A 52 -12.94 -5.75 -11.52
N ASN A 53 -13.13 -6.69 -12.45
CA ASN A 53 -12.32 -6.74 -13.67
C ASN A 53 -12.66 -5.60 -14.67
N LYS A 54 -13.93 -5.19 -14.72
CA LYS A 54 -14.39 -4.06 -15.55
C LYS A 54 -13.94 -2.72 -14.98
N ASP A 55 -13.85 -2.62 -13.67
CA ASP A 55 -13.34 -1.44 -12.98
C ASP A 55 -11.81 -1.41 -12.94
N ARG A 56 -11.15 -2.57 -12.95
CA ARG A 56 -9.68 -2.68 -12.98
C ARG A 56 -9.08 -2.04 -14.23
N THR A 57 -9.66 -2.26 -15.40
CA THR A 57 -9.19 -1.62 -16.64
C THR A 57 -9.38 -0.10 -16.62
N LYS A 58 -10.50 0.39 -16.08
CA LYS A 58 -10.75 1.83 -15.90
C LYS A 58 -9.84 2.45 -14.84
N LEU A 59 -9.57 1.73 -13.76
CA LEU A 59 -8.64 2.13 -12.70
C LEU A 59 -7.20 2.18 -13.23
N GLU A 60 -6.79 1.20 -14.03
CA GLU A 60 -5.48 1.19 -14.69
C GLU A 60 -5.34 2.36 -15.66
N GLN A 61 -6.37 2.67 -16.46
CA GLN A 61 -6.38 3.85 -17.32
C GLN A 61 -6.31 5.17 -16.53
N ARG A 62 -7.07 5.30 -15.44
CA ARG A 62 -7.03 6.49 -14.56
C ARG A 62 -5.70 6.64 -13.84
N LEU A 63 -5.11 5.52 -13.41
CA LEU A 63 -3.81 5.52 -12.75
C LEU A 63 -2.70 5.90 -13.73
N LEU A 64 -2.76 5.37 -14.97
CA LEU A 64 -1.82 5.75 -16.02
C LEU A 64 -1.93 7.24 -16.37
N ALA A 65 -3.14 7.79 -16.48
CA ALA A 65 -3.37 9.22 -16.67
C ALA A 65 -2.85 10.06 -15.48
N ALA A 66 -3.16 9.67 -14.25
CA ALA A 66 -2.69 10.38 -13.06
C ALA A 66 -1.16 10.36 -12.93
N VAL A 67 -0.51 9.25 -13.31
CA VAL A 67 0.95 9.14 -13.33
C VAL A 67 1.55 9.99 -14.43
N SER A 68 0.97 10.03 -15.63
CA SER A 68 1.45 10.90 -16.71
C SER A 68 1.30 12.38 -16.37
N ASP A 69 0.18 12.75 -15.76
CA ASP A 69 -0.08 14.13 -15.32
C ASP A 69 0.92 14.54 -14.23
N LEU A 70 1.21 13.66 -13.28
CA LEU A 70 2.21 13.88 -12.25
C LEU A 70 3.62 14.04 -12.85
N GLN A 71 4.01 13.20 -13.80
CA GLN A 71 5.28 13.31 -14.50
C GLN A 71 5.41 14.63 -15.29
N LEU A 72 4.33 15.08 -15.93
CA LEU A 72 4.31 16.34 -16.66
C LEU A 72 4.45 17.52 -15.69
N ALA A 73 3.70 17.52 -14.58
CA ALA A 73 3.80 18.54 -13.54
C ALA A 73 5.20 18.57 -12.87
N GLN A 74 5.84 17.40 -12.70
CA GLN A 74 7.23 17.33 -12.21
C GLN A 74 8.21 17.97 -13.20
N LYS A 75 8.10 17.67 -14.50
CA LYS A 75 8.94 18.28 -15.54
C LYS A 75 8.77 19.80 -15.60
N GLU A 76 7.54 20.29 -15.53
CA GLU A 76 7.28 21.75 -15.49
C GLU A 76 7.92 22.38 -14.26
N ARG A 77 7.78 21.76 -13.08
CA ARG A 77 8.44 22.22 -11.84
C ARG A 77 9.96 22.28 -12.00
N ASP A 78 10.57 21.29 -12.64
CA ASP A 78 12.02 21.28 -12.88
C ASP A 78 12.44 22.41 -13.81
N GLN A 79 11.69 22.67 -14.88
CA GLN A 79 11.95 23.80 -15.77
C GLN A 79 11.83 25.15 -15.04
N TYR A 80 10.82 25.34 -14.21
CA TYR A 80 10.68 26.56 -13.40
C TYR A 80 11.83 26.72 -12.40
N ARG A 81 12.32 25.61 -11.82
CA ARG A 81 13.49 25.62 -10.94
C ARG A 81 14.74 26.05 -11.68
N ASP A 82 15.01 25.49 -12.86
CA ASP A 82 16.15 25.87 -13.68
C ASP A 82 16.11 27.36 -14.08
N GLN A 83 14.93 27.86 -14.45
CA GLN A 83 14.74 29.29 -14.74
C GLN A 83 14.99 30.17 -13.51
N MET A 84 14.50 29.76 -12.34
CA MET A 84 14.74 30.48 -11.08
C MET A 84 16.22 30.47 -10.66
N LEU A 85 16.93 29.36 -10.86
CA LEU A 85 18.37 29.28 -10.61
C LEU A 85 19.15 30.21 -11.54
N ARG A 86 18.82 30.23 -12.83
CA ARG A 86 19.42 31.16 -13.81
C ARG A 86 19.14 32.62 -13.46
N LEU A 87 17.92 32.94 -13.02
CA LEU A 87 17.56 34.28 -12.57
C LEU A 87 18.37 34.67 -11.32
N ASN A 88 18.47 33.78 -10.34
CA ASN A 88 19.26 33.99 -9.13
C ASN A 88 20.74 34.28 -9.46
N GLU A 89 21.33 33.49 -10.35
CA GLU A 89 22.70 33.70 -10.84
C GLU A 89 22.87 35.05 -11.54
N ALA A 90 21.92 35.42 -12.43
CA ALA A 90 21.93 36.71 -13.12
C ALA A 90 21.83 37.89 -12.14
N VAL A 91 20.98 37.79 -11.12
CA VAL A 91 20.83 38.79 -10.04
C VAL A 91 22.12 38.89 -9.21
N LEU A 92 22.76 37.77 -8.86
CA LEU A 92 24.04 37.79 -8.15
C LEU A 92 25.15 38.43 -8.99
N CYS A 93 25.21 38.14 -10.29
CA CYS A 93 26.18 38.76 -11.20
C CYS A 93 25.95 40.28 -11.33
N TYR A 94 24.68 40.69 -11.41
CA TYR A 94 24.29 42.11 -11.41
C TYR A 94 24.66 42.81 -10.09
N LEU A 95 24.40 42.20 -8.93
CA LEU A 95 24.77 42.79 -7.63
C LEU A 95 26.29 42.89 -7.41
N LYS A 96 27.07 41.94 -7.96
CA LYS A 96 28.53 41.98 -7.93
C LYS A 96 29.11 43.10 -8.81
N THR A 97 28.47 43.39 -9.94
CA THR A 97 28.92 44.41 -10.90
C THR A 97 28.37 45.81 -10.57
N ALA A 98 27.19 45.92 -9.96
CA ALA A 98 26.59 47.18 -9.55
C ALA A 98 27.23 47.70 -8.24
N GLN A 99 28.18 48.63 -8.37
CA GLN A 99 28.88 49.27 -7.25
C GLN A 99 27.95 50.22 -6.45
N ALA A 100 27.83 49.97 -5.13
CA ALA A 100 27.65 50.96 -4.04
C ALA A 100 26.33 51.77 -3.85
N GLY A 101 25.13 51.20 -4.05
CA GLY A 101 23.87 51.89 -3.68
C GLY A 101 23.41 51.70 -2.23
N ASP A 102 22.95 50.49 -1.88
CA ASP A 102 22.31 50.23 -0.59
C ASP A 102 22.74 48.89 -0.01
N ALA A 103 23.49 48.93 1.09
CA ALA A 103 23.91 47.73 1.83
C ALA A 103 22.70 46.89 2.31
N LYS A 104 21.56 47.56 2.58
CA LYS A 104 20.31 46.93 3.00
C LYS A 104 19.64 46.15 1.86
N ALA A 105 19.57 46.72 0.66
CA ALA A 105 19.02 46.04 -0.52
C ALA A 105 19.85 44.81 -0.92
N ARG A 106 21.18 44.87 -0.77
CA ARG A 106 22.05 43.71 -0.99
C ARG A 106 21.78 42.59 0.02
N MET A 107 21.61 42.94 1.29
CA MET A 107 21.34 41.97 2.35
C MET A 107 19.96 41.31 2.18
N ASP A 108 18.93 42.08 1.82
CA ASP A 108 17.57 41.56 1.61
C ASP A 108 17.51 40.62 0.39
N ILE A 109 18.20 40.98 -0.70
CA ILE A 109 18.28 40.10 -1.88
C ILE A 109 19.10 38.85 -1.54
N GLU A 110 20.24 38.96 -0.88
CA GLU A 110 21.03 37.77 -0.50
C GLU A 110 20.27 36.85 0.45
N ALA A 111 19.48 37.40 1.39
CA ALA A 111 18.59 36.63 2.26
C ALA A 111 17.50 35.89 1.46
N GLN A 112 16.85 36.57 0.52
CA GLN A 112 15.86 35.98 -0.38
C GLN A 112 16.46 34.91 -1.31
N LEU A 113 17.71 35.10 -1.77
CA LEU A 113 18.39 34.12 -2.60
C LEU A 113 18.79 32.87 -1.79
N ARG A 114 19.24 33.04 -0.53
CA ARG A 114 19.48 31.91 0.38
C ARG A 114 18.19 31.14 0.66
N SER A 115 17.09 31.83 0.98
CA SER A 115 15.81 31.16 1.23
C SER A 115 15.30 30.43 -0.01
N THR A 116 15.39 31.05 -1.18
CA THR A 116 14.97 30.43 -2.45
C THR A 116 15.83 29.21 -2.77
N ASN A 117 17.14 29.29 -2.55
CA ASN A 117 18.06 28.16 -2.76
C ASN A 117 17.74 26.99 -1.81
N THR A 118 17.43 27.26 -0.53
CA THR A 118 16.99 26.20 0.42
C THR A 118 15.66 25.54 0.04
N LEU A 119 14.73 26.30 -0.55
CA LEU A 119 13.45 25.76 -1.03
C LEU A 119 13.65 24.89 -2.27
N ILE A 120 14.55 25.30 -3.17
CA ILE A 120 14.90 24.52 -4.37
C ILE A 120 15.57 23.21 -3.95
N THR A 121 16.59 23.25 -3.09
CA THR A 121 17.30 22.04 -2.63
C THR A 121 16.41 21.08 -1.84
N LYS A 122 15.58 21.58 -0.91
CA LYS A 122 14.58 20.77 -0.18
C LYS A 122 13.56 20.11 -1.10
N SER A 123 13.38 20.66 -2.30
CA SER A 123 12.45 20.12 -3.29
C SER A 123 13.12 19.21 -4.34
N THR A 124 14.45 19.16 -4.37
CA THR A 124 15.28 18.23 -5.16
C THR A 124 15.55 16.92 -4.42
N SER A 125 15.67 16.98 -3.10
CA SER A 125 15.52 15.77 -2.30
C SER A 125 14.09 15.27 -2.51
N GLU A 126 13.93 14.04 -3.04
CA GLU A 126 12.77 13.22 -2.69
C GLU A 126 12.48 13.41 -1.19
N PRO A 127 11.23 13.32 -0.73
CA PRO A 127 11.02 13.16 0.69
C PRO A 127 11.77 11.87 1.08
N GLU A 128 13.01 12.02 1.52
CA GLU A 128 13.52 11.28 2.66
C GLU A 128 12.44 11.54 3.70
N LEU A 129 11.47 10.61 3.71
CA LEU A 129 10.67 10.30 4.87
C LEU A 129 11.65 10.51 6.01
N PRO A 130 11.47 11.54 6.86
CA PRO A 130 12.41 11.78 7.93
C PRO A 130 12.60 10.41 8.55
N GLU A 131 13.84 9.91 8.55
CA GLU A 131 14.14 8.64 9.20
C GLU A 131 13.48 8.78 10.54
N SER A 132 12.39 8.03 10.71
CA SER A 132 11.59 8.08 11.91
C SER A 132 12.58 7.54 12.90
N SER A 133 13.23 8.46 13.63
CA SER A 133 14.11 8.09 14.71
C SER A 133 13.33 7.08 15.52
N LEU A 134 14.00 6.04 15.99
CA LEU A 134 13.49 4.76 16.51
C LEU A 134 12.29 4.80 17.49
N MET A 135 11.79 5.98 17.85
CA MET A 135 10.75 6.25 18.81
C MET A 135 9.52 7.02 18.27
N ASP A 136 9.52 7.48 17.01
CA ASP A 136 8.48 8.38 16.46
C ASP A 136 7.83 7.85 15.18
N GLY A 137 6.86 6.95 15.35
CA GLY A 137 5.94 6.60 14.27
C GLY A 137 4.78 7.57 14.14
N SER A 138 4.05 7.47 13.04
CA SER A 138 2.75 8.11 12.83
C SER A 138 1.71 7.09 12.39
N VAL A 139 0.47 7.34 12.79
CA VAL A 139 -0.68 6.56 12.35
C VAL A 139 -0.97 6.88 10.88
N ILE A 140 -0.87 5.87 10.01
CA ILE A 140 -1.19 5.98 8.57
C ILE A 140 -2.69 5.80 8.34
N SER A 141 -3.30 4.83 9.03
CA SER A 141 -4.70 4.49 8.81
C SER A 141 -5.32 3.90 10.08
N VAL A 142 -6.57 4.25 10.33
CA VAL A 142 -7.39 3.73 11.42
C VAL A 142 -8.63 3.10 10.81
N LYS A 143 -8.87 1.82 11.11
CA LYS A 143 -10.13 1.14 10.83
C LYS A 143 -10.88 0.95 12.15
N GLU A 144 -11.81 1.86 12.43
CA GLU A 144 -12.60 1.86 13.67
C GLU A 144 -13.45 0.59 13.82
N GLU A 145 -14.00 0.05 12.73
CA GLU A 145 -14.83 -1.17 12.73
C GLU A 145 -14.12 -2.40 13.32
N TRP A 146 -12.78 -2.44 13.25
CA TRP A 146 -11.96 -3.56 13.71
C TRP A 146 -11.04 -3.18 14.86
N SER A 147 -11.16 -1.94 15.37
CA SER A 147 -10.20 -1.35 16.31
C SER A 147 -8.73 -1.55 15.86
N PHE A 148 -8.50 -1.47 14.54
CA PHE A 148 -7.22 -1.79 13.91
C PHE A 148 -6.53 -0.52 13.42
N VAL A 149 -5.28 -0.34 13.83
CA VAL A 149 -4.47 0.83 13.54
C VAL A 149 -3.23 0.38 12.75
N VAL A 150 -2.94 1.08 11.66
CA VAL A 150 -1.75 0.86 10.84
C VAL A 150 -0.76 1.98 11.09
N GLY A 151 0.42 1.62 11.60
CA GLY A 151 1.53 2.55 11.86
C GLY A 151 2.66 2.39 10.85
N ASN A 152 3.40 3.47 10.59
CA ASN A 152 4.61 3.48 9.75
C ASN A 152 5.86 2.88 10.42
N LEU A 153 5.70 2.20 11.55
CA LEU A 153 6.75 1.50 12.29
C LEU A 153 6.70 0.02 11.93
N GLY A 154 7.82 -0.62 11.67
CA GLY A 154 7.89 -2.04 11.32
C GLY A 154 9.09 -2.74 11.96
N GLU A 155 9.43 -3.90 11.42
CA GLU A 155 10.55 -4.71 11.90
C GLU A 155 11.89 -3.97 11.84
N LYS A 156 12.07 -3.11 10.81
CA LYS A 156 13.27 -2.25 10.69
C LYS A 156 13.44 -1.28 11.86
N GLN A 157 12.34 -0.92 12.52
CA GLN A 157 12.32 -0.05 13.70
C GLN A 157 12.32 -0.85 15.00
N GLY A 158 12.47 -2.18 14.94
CA GLY A 158 12.51 -3.05 16.11
C GLY A 158 11.15 -3.45 16.68
N VAL A 159 10.06 -3.17 15.96
CA VAL A 159 8.71 -3.55 16.39
C VAL A 159 8.55 -5.07 16.29
N LYS A 160 8.01 -5.70 17.34
CA LYS A 160 7.69 -7.12 17.38
C LYS A 160 6.22 -7.35 17.64
N ILE A 161 5.72 -8.49 17.16
CA ILE A 161 4.36 -8.95 17.46
C ILE A 161 4.22 -9.08 18.99
N GLY A 162 3.14 -8.55 19.54
CA GLY A 162 2.82 -8.57 20.96
C GLY A 162 3.34 -7.37 21.76
N MET A 163 4.18 -6.52 21.17
CA MET A 163 4.74 -5.33 21.83
C MET A 163 3.64 -4.27 22.08
N PRO A 164 3.58 -3.68 23.28
CA PRO A 164 2.68 -2.58 23.56
C PRO A 164 3.19 -1.27 22.92
N MET A 165 2.27 -0.47 22.41
CA MET A 165 2.53 0.82 21.81
C MET A 165 1.57 1.86 22.39
N ARG A 166 1.99 3.12 22.44
CA ARG A 166 1.16 4.23 22.91
C ARG A 166 0.91 5.21 21.79
N VAL A 167 -0.33 5.67 21.70
CA VAL A 167 -0.73 6.78 20.83
C VAL A 167 -0.67 8.07 21.63
N MET A 168 0.12 9.03 21.14
CA MET A 168 0.32 10.34 21.73
C MET A 168 -0.24 11.42 20.80
N ARG A 169 -1.00 12.37 21.35
CA ARG A 169 -1.43 13.60 20.67
C ARG A 169 -1.19 14.76 21.62
N ASP A 170 -0.45 15.78 21.16
CA ASP A 170 -0.12 16.96 21.96
C ASP A 170 0.44 16.60 23.36
N ASP A 171 1.37 15.64 23.41
CA ASP A 171 2.00 15.07 24.63
C ASP A 171 1.04 14.37 25.61
N ARG A 172 -0.20 14.09 25.22
CA ARG A 172 -1.15 13.28 26.00
C ARG A 172 -1.30 11.89 25.42
N LYS A 173 -1.28 10.89 26.29
CA LYS A 173 -1.57 9.50 25.96
C LYS A 173 -3.07 9.35 25.71
N ILE A 174 -3.43 8.91 24.50
CA ILE A 174 -4.82 8.66 24.10
C ILE A 174 -5.20 7.20 24.33
N ALA A 175 -4.33 6.29 23.89
CA ALA A 175 -4.63 4.87 23.87
C ALA A 175 -3.35 4.02 23.94
N THR A 176 -3.51 2.81 24.48
CA THR A 176 -2.53 1.74 24.41
C THR A 176 -2.96 0.75 23.32
N LEU A 177 -2.06 0.48 22.39
CA LEU A 177 -2.21 -0.47 21.30
C LEU A 177 -1.33 -1.70 21.55
N ARG A 178 -1.73 -2.86 21.03
CA ARG A 178 -0.90 -4.06 20.95
C ARG A 178 -0.65 -4.45 19.51
N VAL A 179 0.61 -4.63 19.15
CA VAL A 179 1.00 -5.05 17.81
C VAL A 179 0.56 -6.49 17.57
N VAL A 180 -0.15 -6.73 16.46
CA VAL A 180 -0.62 -8.07 16.05
C VAL A 180 0.04 -8.56 14.76
N ASP A 181 0.47 -7.65 13.89
CA ASP A 181 1.16 -7.97 12.64
C ASP A 181 2.28 -6.96 12.39
N VAL A 182 3.42 -7.43 11.90
CA VAL A 182 4.59 -6.59 11.59
C VAL A 182 5.14 -6.97 10.23
N ARG A 183 5.37 -5.95 9.40
CA ARG A 183 6.05 -6.03 8.11
C ARG A 183 7.33 -5.21 8.16
N GLN A 184 8.12 -5.26 7.09
CA GLN A 184 9.42 -4.57 7.01
C GLN A 184 9.35 -3.06 7.33
N LYS A 185 8.27 -2.36 6.97
CA LYS A 185 8.13 -0.90 7.14
C LYS A 185 6.81 -0.46 7.79
N ILE A 186 5.95 -1.40 8.17
CA ILE A 186 4.57 -1.12 8.61
C ILE A 186 4.20 -2.13 9.70
N CYS A 187 3.41 -1.73 10.68
CA CYS A 187 2.83 -2.62 11.69
C CYS A 187 1.31 -2.41 11.78
N GLY A 188 0.62 -3.50 12.07
CA GLY A 188 -0.78 -3.51 12.46
C GLY A 188 -0.88 -3.71 13.96
N ALA A 189 -1.60 -2.82 14.62
CA ALA A 189 -1.84 -2.87 16.06
C ALA A 189 -3.34 -2.76 16.36
N VAL A 190 -3.77 -3.44 17.42
CA VAL A 190 -5.15 -3.45 17.92
C VAL A 190 -5.23 -2.61 19.18
N ILE A 191 -6.31 -1.87 19.36
CA ILE A 191 -6.55 -1.04 20.54
C ILE A 191 -6.86 -1.94 21.74
N GLN A 192 -6.06 -1.86 22.81
CA GLN A 192 -6.32 -2.60 24.06
C GLN A 192 -7.07 -1.75 25.07
N GLU A 193 -6.55 -0.54 25.32
CA GLU A 193 -7.07 0.37 26.34
C GLU A 193 -7.16 1.77 25.75
N MET A 194 -8.29 2.43 25.95
CA MET A 194 -8.47 3.84 25.66
C MET A 194 -8.50 4.60 26.99
N ASP A 195 -7.61 5.58 27.16
CA ASP A 195 -7.63 6.43 28.35
C ASP A 195 -8.80 7.44 28.31
N SER A 196 -9.44 7.64 27.15
CA SER A 196 -10.62 8.50 27.02
C SER A 196 -11.54 8.04 25.89
N GLU A 197 -12.77 7.65 26.22
CA GLU A 197 -13.83 7.29 25.25
C GLU A 197 -14.18 8.44 24.28
N LYS A 198 -13.81 9.68 24.62
CA LYS A 198 -14.06 10.89 23.80
C LYS A 198 -12.97 11.16 22.76
N GLU A 199 -11.76 10.63 22.90
CA GLU A 199 -10.65 10.92 22.00
C GLU A 199 -10.38 9.75 21.05
N LYS A 200 -11.02 9.81 19.88
CA LYS A 200 -10.75 8.85 18.81
C LYS A 200 -9.33 9.06 18.23
N ILE A 201 -8.65 7.96 17.96
CA ILE A 201 -7.36 7.93 17.25
C ILE A 201 -7.59 8.47 15.84
N LYS A 202 -6.75 9.40 15.40
CA LYS A 202 -6.80 10.01 14.07
C LYS A 202 -5.54 9.69 13.29
N VAL A 203 -5.69 9.72 11.97
CA VAL A 203 -4.54 9.66 11.06
C VAL A 203 -3.63 10.84 11.33
N GLY A 204 -2.33 10.57 11.50
CA GLY A 204 -1.33 11.57 11.87
C GLY A 204 -0.96 11.63 13.36
N ASP A 205 -1.63 10.90 14.24
CA ASP A 205 -1.22 10.79 15.65
C ASP A 205 0.16 10.14 15.78
N ARG A 206 0.92 10.54 16.81
CA ARG A 206 2.28 10.04 17.05
C ARG A 206 2.20 8.69 17.76
N LEU A 207 2.91 7.71 17.24
CA LEU A 207 3.04 6.38 17.79
C LEU A 207 4.40 6.24 18.45
N GLN A 208 4.40 5.93 19.74
CA GLN A 208 5.62 5.66 20.49
C GLN A 208 5.62 4.20 20.95
N VAL A 209 6.71 3.50 20.65
CA VAL A 209 6.93 2.12 21.09
C VAL A 209 7.46 2.16 22.52
N ASP A 210 6.78 1.48 23.44
CA ASP A 210 7.30 1.34 24.80
C ASP A 210 8.18 0.10 24.84
N ALA A 211 9.48 0.29 24.58
CA ALA A 211 10.47 -0.75 24.75
C ALA A 211 10.78 -0.90 26.25
N HIS A 212 9.84 -1.41 27.03
CA HIS A 212 10.20 -2.02 28.32
C HIS A 212 11.01 -3.28 28.01
N SER A 213 12.32 -3.12 28.15
CA SER A 213 13.30 -4.20 28.13
C SER A 213 13.16 -5.02 29.41
N ASP A 214 12.03 -5.71 29.58
CA ASP A 214 11.93 -6.78 30.56
C ASP A 214 12.61 -8.03 30.00
N VAL A 215 13.94 -8.05 30.12
CA VAL A 215 14.69 -9.29 30.31
C VAL A 215 15.50 -9.11 31.58
N SER A 216 14.83 -9.35 32.69
CA SER A 216 15.48 -9.71 33.95
C SER A 216 16.36 -10.94 33.70
N LEU A 217 17.67 -10.73 33.62
CA LEU A 217 18.65 -11.77 33.90
C LEU A 217 18.58 -12.09 35.40
N ARG A 218 17.93 -13.21 35.75
CA ARG A 218 18.18 -13.96 36.97
C ARG A 218 18.09 -15.45 36.69
#